data_AF-A0A0D2ST05-F1
#
_entry.id   AF-A0A0D2ST05-F1
#
_cell.length_a   1.000
_cell.length_b   1.000
_cell.length_c   1.000
_cell.angle_alpha   90.00
_cell.angle_beta   90.00
_cell.angle_gamma   90.00
#
_symmetry.space_group_name_H-M   'P 1'
#
loop_
_entity.id
_entity.type
_entity.pdbx_description
1 polymer ?
#
loop_
_entity_poly.entity_id
_entity_poly.type
_entity_poly.pdbx_seq_one_letter_code
_entity_poly.pdbx_strand_id
1 'polypeptide(L)'
;MEKTDGIGKEHGSTEENQSFKDGSICGYNSLHHLLSANLKPQLYQEVSRLLLGLNCGKALETIVPPESAKALSSKHDFDLQAFKFSADKELLREPRVVRVGLIQNSIALPTTAPFSDQKKAIFEKLGPIIDAAGASGVNILCLQEAWMMPFAFCTREKRWCEFAEPVNGESTQFLQEFALKYNMVIISSILERDINHGETLWNTAVIIGNHGNIIGKHRKNHIPRVGDFNESTYYMEGNTGHPVFETAYGKIAVNICYGRHHPLNWLAFGLNGAEIVFNPSATVGELSEPMWPIEVILYPHFI
;
A
#
# COMPACT_ATOMS: atom_id res chain seq x y z
N MET A 1 -74.92 26.52 -0.22
CA MET A 1 -74.60 25.29 0.51
C MET A 1 -73.12 25.01 0.24
N GLU A 2 -72.26 25.36 1.19
CA GLU A 2 -70.95 24.75 1.56
C GLU A 2 -70.51 23.51 0.75
N LYS A 3 -69.25 23.28 0.31
CA LYS A 3 -67.87 23.43 0.85
C LYS A 3 -66.87 23.25 -0.34
N THR A 4 -65.77 24.01 -0.51
CA THR A 4 -64.34 23.75 -0.11
C THR A 4 -63.86 22.30 -0.31
N ASP A 5 -62.65 21.92 -0.75
CA ASP A 5 -61.34 22.50 -1.15
C ASP A 5 -60.68 21.41 -2.05
N GLY A 6 -59.76 21.69 -2.97
CA GLY A 6 -58.34 21.83 -2.62
C GLY A 6 -57.43 21.42 -3.78
N ILE A 7 -56.30 22.11 -3.86
CA ILE A 7 -55.31 22.16 -4.94
C ILE A 7 -54.38 20.94 -4.89
N GLY A 8 -54.22 20.22 -6.02
CA GLY A 8 -53.16 19.24 -6.22
C GLY A 8 -52.01 19.84 -7.03
N LYS A 9 -50.88 20.14 -6.37
CA LYS A 9 -49.61 20.52 -7.01
C LYS A 9 -48.77 19.29 -7.32
N GLU A 10 -48.14 19.32 -8.47
CA GLU A 10 -47.16 18.38 -9.02
C GLU A 10 -46.00 18.07 -8.05
N HIS A 11 -45.61 16.80 -7.97
CA HIS A 11 -44.28 16.38 -7.55
C HIS A 11 -43.71 15.46 -8.63
N GLY A 12 -42.95 16.04 -9.55
CA GLY A 12 -41.98 15.30 -10.36
C GLY A 12 -40.73 15.05 -9.51
N SER A 13 -40.49 13.81 -9.13
CA SER A 13 -39.21 13.36 -8.62
C SER A 13 -38.32 12.98 -9.80
N THR A 14 -37.52 13.93 -10.27
CA THR A 14 -36.30 13.62 -11.04
C THR A 14 -35.27 13.05 -10.09
N GLU A 15 -35.21 11.72 -10.00
CA GLU A 15 -34.03 11.02 -9.49
C GLU A 15 -32.89 11.27 -10.48
N GLU A 16 -31.98 12.18 -10.12
CA GLU A 16 -30.71 12.32 -10.81
C GLU A 16 -29.91 11.03 -10.61
N ASN A 17 -29.80 10.23 -11.67
CA ASN A 17 -28.82 9.16 -11.81
C ASN A 17 -27.41 9.78 -11.80
N GLN A 18 -26.90 10.13 -10.61
CA GLN A 18 -25.51 10.51 -10.44
C GLN A 18 -24.66 9.25 -10.56
N SER A 19 -24.09 9.07 -11.75
CA SER A 19 -23.01 8.12 -12.00
C SER A 19 -21.79 8.55 -11.18
N PHE A 20 -21.67 8.01 -9.97
CA PHE A 20 -20.48 8.18 -9.14
C PHE A 20 -19.30 7.49 -9.80
N LYS A 21 -18.13 8.13 -9.81
CA LYS A 21 -16.89 7.47 -10.24
C LYS A 21 -16.67 6.22 -9.38
N ASP A 22 -16.28 5.13 -10.03
CA ASP A 22 -15.94 3.87 -9.37
C ASP A 22 -14.87 4.11 -8.27
N GLY A 23 -15.13 3.60 -7.07
CA GLY A 23 -14.28 3.82 -5.87
C GLY A 23 -14.48 5.14 -5.10
N SER A 24 -15.44 6.00 -5.45
CA SER A 24 -15.75 7.21 -4.67
C SER A 24 -16.66 6.93 -3.47
N ILE A 25 -16.44 7.63 -2.35
CA ILE A 25 -17.26 7.57 -1.14
C ILE A 25 -18.33 8.65 -1.23
N CYS A 26 -19.53 8.29 -1.68
CA CYS A 26 -20.62 9.24 -1.90
C CYS A 26 -20.21 10.44 -2.79
N GLY A 27 -19.43 10.18 -3.85
CA GLY A 27 -18.91 11.22 -4.76
C GLY A 27 -17.65 11.95 -4.30
N TYR A 28 -17.09 11.60 -3.14
CA TYR A 28 -15.81 12.11 -2.66
C TYR A 28 -14.68 11.11 -2.92
N ASN A 29 -13.51 11.63 -3.29
CA ASN A 29 -12.34 10.81 -3.61
C ASN A 29 -11.60 10.29 -2.37
N SER A 30 -11.95 10.76 -1.16
CA SER A 30 -11.38 10.27 0.10
C SER A 30 -12.28 10.57 1.30
N LEU A 31 -12.15 9.79 2.36
CA LEU A 31 -12.82 10.05 3.64
C LEU A 31 -12.43 11.42 4.20
N HIS A 32 -11.16 11.80 4.07
CA HIS A 32 -10.68 13.12 4.51
C HIS A 32 -11.43 14.25 3.80
N HIS A 33 -11.59 14.16 2.48
CA HIS A 33 -12.28 15.19 1.70
C HIS A 33 -13.78 15.22 2.01
N LEU A 34 -14.41 14.05 2.16
CA LEU A 34 -15.80 13.94 2.61
C LEU A 34 -16.00 14.67 3.95
N LEU A 35 -15.16 14.40 4.94
CA LEU A 35 -15.27 15.00 6.27
C LEU A 35 -14.97 16.50 6.24
N SER A 36 -13.90 16.94 5.55
CA SER A 36 -13.49 18.34 5.53
C SER A 36 -14.48 19.23 4.78
N ALA A 37 -15.13 18.71 3.73
CA ALA A 37 -16.10 19.46 2.94
C ALA A 37 -17.46 19.62 3.65
N ASN A 38 -17.82 18.69 4.55
CA ASN A 38 -19.16 18.63 5.14
C ASN A 38 -19.22 19.01 6.63
N LEU A 39 -18.08 19.06 7.34
CA LEU A 39 -18.04 19.42 8.76
C LEU A 39 -17.55 20.85 8.96
N LYS A 40 -18.09 21.52 9.99
CA LYS A 40 -17.54 22.80 10.46
C LYS A 40 -16.08 22.63 10.91
N PRO A 41 -15.19 23.62 10.72
CA PRO A 41 -13.77 23.46 11.02
C PRO A 41 -13.44 22.93 12.43
N GLN A 42 -14.14 23.40 13.47
CA GLN A 42 -13.91 22.91 14.84
C GLN A 42 -14.33 21.45 15.00
N LEU A 43 -15.45 21.06 14.40
CA LEU A 43 -15.95 19.67 14.46
C LEU A 43 -15.07 18.74 13.63
N TYR A 44 -14.60 19.19 12.47
CA TYR A 44 -13.66 18.46 11.63
C TYR A 44 -12.35 18.16 12.37
N GLN A 45 -11.80 19.14 13.09
CA GLN A 45 -10.60 18.95 13.91
C GLN A 45 -10.81 17.89 15.00
N GLU A 46 -11.95 17.93 15.69
CA GLU A 46 -12.26 16.97 16.76
C GLU A 46 -12.51 15.55 16.22
N VAL A 47 -13.24 15.42 15.11
CA VAL A 47 -13.42 14.12 14.42
C VAL A 47 -12.08 13.58 13.94
N SER A 48 -11.24 14.43 13.35
CA SER A 48 -9.90 14.03 12.90
C SER A 48 -9.02 13.56 14.06
N ARG A 49 -9.08 14.24 15.22
CA ARG A 49 -8.38 13.84 16.45
C ARG A 49 -8.80 12.45 16.93
N LEU A 50 -10.10 12.13 16.83
CA LEU A 50 -10.64 10.84 17.25
C LEU A 50 -10.31 9.70 16.26
N LEU A 51 -10.34 9.97 14.96
CA LEU A 51 -10.11 8.96 13.92
C LEU A 51 -8.62 8.72 13.63
N LEU A 52 -7.82 9.77 13.56
CA LEU A 52 -6.40 9.70 13.14
C LEU A 52 -5.43 9.81 14.33
N GLY A 53 -5.90 10.29 15.48
CA GLY A 53 -5.05 10.58 16.62
C GLY A 53 -4.23 11.87 16.48
N LEU A 54 -3.25 12.03 17.37
CA LEU A 54 -2.30 13.15 17.38
C LEU A 54 -0.87 12.60 17.28
N ASN A 55 -0.01 13.32 16.59
CA ASN A 55 1.43 13.09 16.57
C ASN A 55 2.10 14.10 17.51
N CYS A 56 2.69 13.64 18.62
CA CYS A 56 3.28 14.49 19.67
C CYS A 56 2.34 15.63 20.12
N GLY A 57 1.06 15.30 20.35
CA GLY A 57 0.05 16.26 20.81
C GLY A 57 -0.46 17.24 19.75
N LYS A 58 -0.08 17.06 18.48
CA LYS A 58 -0.52 17.92 17.36
C LYS A 58 -1.16 17.10 16.24
N ALA A 59 -1.97 17.76 15.41
CA ALA A 59 -2.47 17.14 14.19
C ALA A 59 -1.29 16.80 13.25
N LEU A 60 -1.46 15.75 12.46
CA LEU A 60 -0.44 15.31 11.50
C LEU A 60 -0.07 16.43 10.53
N GLU A 61 1.22 16.76 10.45
CA GLU A 61 1.73 17.83 9.59
C GLU A 61 1.83 17.33 8.14
N THR A 62 1.39 18.13 7.18
CA THR A 62 1.57 17.87 5.75
C THR A 62 2.89 18.44 5.27
N ILE A 63 3.59 17.69 4.41
CA ILE A 63 4.82 18.14 3.75
C ILE A 63 4.46 18.50 2.31
N VAL A 64 4.97 19.63 1.83
CA VAL A 64 4.86 19.98 0.41
C VAL A 64 5.93 19.20 -0.36
N PRO A 65 5.55 18.30 -1.29
CA PRO A 65 6.52 17.58 -2.11
C PRO A 65 7.30 18.56 -3.02
N PRO A 66 8.53 18.22 -3.44
CA PRO A 66 9.30 19.07 -4.34
C PRO A 66 8.62 19.22 -5.71
N GLU A 67 8.85 20.34 -6.38
CA GLU A 67 8.23 20.65 -7.68
C GLU A 67 8.57 19.61 -8.75
N SER A 68 9.75 18.99 -8.70
CA SER A 68 10.13 17.88 -9.58
C SER A 68 9.23 16.66 -9.42
N ALA A 69 8.87 16.30 -8.18
CA ALA A 69 7.94 15.21 -7.91
C ALA A 69 6.50 15.57 -8.29
N LYS A 70 6.07 16.80 -8.02
CA LYS A 70 4.74 17.30 -8.44
C LYS A 70 4.58 17.31 -9.96
N ALA A 71 5.62 17.72 -10.70
CA ALA A 71 5.61 17.71 -12.17
C ALA A 71 5.44 16.29 -12.73
N LEU A 72 6.08 15.29 -12.12
CA LEU A 72 5.88 13.88 -12.46
C LEU A 72 4.46 13.41 -12.15
N SER A 73 3.95 13.74 -10.96
CA SER A 73 2.56 13.44 -10.54
C SER A 73 1.52 14.01 -11.52
N SER A 74 1.65 15.28 -11.91
CA SER A 74 0.73 15.90 -12.88
C SER A 74 0.88 15.32 -14.29
N LYS A 75 2.10 15.00 -14.72
CA LYS A 75 2.36 14.46 -16.07
C LYS A 75 1.87 13.02 -16.23
N HIS A 76 1.98 12.21 -15.18
CA HIS A 76 1.68 10.78 -15.21
C HIS A 76 0.39 10.40 -14.46
N ASP A 77 -0.39 11.40 -14.04
CA ASP A 77 -1.72 11.27 -13.44
C ASP A 77 -1.77 10.31 -12.24
N PHE A 78 -1.02 10.66 -11.18
CA PHE A 78 -1.08 9.94 -9.91
C PHE A 78 -1.09 10.90 -8.72
N ASP A 79 -1.78 10.50 -7.65
CA ASP A 79 -1.83 11.26 -6.41
C ASP A 79 -0.47 11.29 -5.70
N LEU A 80 -0.09 12.45 -5.18
CA LEU A 80 1.13 12.63 -4.40
C LEU A 80 0.82 13.37 -3.10
N GLN A 81 1.00 12.68 -1.98
CA GLN A 81 0.79 13.22 -0.63
C GLN A 81 2.00 12.91 0.24
N ALA A 82 2.32 13.80 1.17
CA ALA A 82 3.41 13.62 2.11
C ALA A 82 3.02 14.17 3.49
N PHE A 83 3.41 13.42 4.52
CA PHE A 83 3.09 13.72 5.91
C PHE A 83 4.33 13.55 6.77
N LYS A 84 4.33 14.19 7.94
CA LYS A 84 5.45 14.16 8.88
C LYS A 84 5.02 13.65 10.23
N PHE A 85 5.70 12.60 10.68
CA PHE A 85 5.67 12.14 12.06
C PHE A 85 6.92 12.66 12.77
N SER A 86 6.72 13.30 13.91
CA SER A 86 7.78 13.78 14.79
C SER A 86 7.86 12.91 16.04
N ALA A 87 8.98 13.02 16.74
CA ALA A 87 9.21 12.50 18.08
C ALA A 87 9.73 13.64 18.96
N ASP A 88 9.64 13.48 20.27
CA ASP A 88 10.22 14.44 21.21
C ASP A 88 11.74 14.50 21.06
N LYS A 89 12.31 15.69 21.28
CA LYS A 89 13.75 15.89 21.17
C LYS A 89 14.46 15.16 22.29
N GLU A 90 15.29 14.19 21.94
CA GLU A 90 16.26 13.61 22.87
C GLU A 90 17.46 14.54 23.09
N LEU A 91 18.02 14.54 24.30
CA LEU A 91 19.19 15.37 24.66
C LEU A 91 20.52 14.68 24.32
N LEU A 92 20.52 13.35 24.18
CA LEU A 92 21.72 12.53 24.03
C LEU A 92 21.82 11.84 22.67
N ARG A 93 20.75 11.86 21.86
CA ARG A 93 20.73 11.24 20.54
C ARG A 93 20.25 12.25 19.52
N GLU A 94 20.92 12.24 18.38
CA GLU A 94 20.46 13.01 17.24
C GLU A 94 19.19 12.39 16.63
N PRO A 95 18.28 13.20 16.07
CA PRO A 95 17.10 12.69 15.40
C PRO A 95 17.48 11.79 14.21
N ARG A 96 17.00 10.54 14.22
CA ARG A 96 17.13 9.65 13.06
C ARG A 96 15.91 9.78 12.16
N VAL A 97 15.93 10.77 11.29
CA VAL A 97 14.83 11.05 10.34
C VAL A 97 14.92 10.13 9.13
N VAL A 98 13.81 9.46 8.82
CA VAL A 98 13.68 8.55 7.67
C VAL A 98 12.45 8.94 6.86
N ARG A 99 12.58 8.97 5.53
CA ARG A 99 11.46 9.17 4.60
C ARG A 99 11.03 7.85 4.01
N VAL A 100 9.76 7.51 4.20
CA VAL A 100 9.15 6.29 3.66
C VAL A 100 8.21 6.66 2.52
N GLY A 101 8.28 5.90 1.41
CA GLY A 101 7.35 5.99 0.29
C GLY A 101 6.50 4.73 0.21
N LEU A 102 5.21 4.91 -0.07
CA LEU A 102 4.26 3.83 -0.30
C LEU A 102 3.64 4.03 -1.67
N ILE A 103 3.68 3.01 -2.52
CA ILE A 103 3.08 3.04 -3.86
C ILE A 103 1.88 2.10 -3.89
N GLN A 104 0.75 2.65 -4.34
CA GLN A 104 -0.44 1.90 -4.74
C GLN A 104 -0.73 2.18 -6.22
N ASN A 105 -1.08 1.14 -6.98
CA ASN A 105 -1.40 1.26 -8.40
C ASN A 105 -2.38 0.16 -8.84
N SER A 106 -3.16 0.48 -9.87
CA SER A 106 -3.87 -0.53 -10.67
C SER A 106 -2.96 -1.14 -11.74
N ILE A 107 -3.37 -2.28 -12.30
CA ILE A 107 -2.76 -2.85 -13.52
C ILE A 107 -2.86 -1.86 -14.69
N ALA A 108 -1.96 -2.00 -15.67
CA ALA A 108 -1.87 -1.06 -16.80
C ALA A 108 -2.56 -1.56 -18.08
N LEU A 109 -2.66 -2.90 -18.27
CA LEU A 109 -3.30 -3.52 -19.43
C LEU A 109 -4.37 -4.53 -18.99
N PRO A 110 -5.32 -4.88 -19.89
CA PRO A 110 -6.30 -5.92 -19.63
C PRO A 110 -5.65 -7.27 -19.31
N THR A 111 -6.31 -8.05 -18.47
CA THR A 111 -5.84 -9.38 -18.04
C THR A 111 -5.80 -10.42 -19.18
N THR A 112 -6.34 -10.09 -20.35
CA THR A 112 -6.29 -10.88 -21.59
C THR A 112 -5.10 -10.59 -22.49
N ALA A 113 -4.32 -9.53 -22.22
CA ALA A 113 -3.11 -9.22 -22.97
C ALA A 113 -1.99 -10.25 -22.70
N PRO A 114 -0.96 -10.37 -23.57
CA PRO A 114 0.19 -11.22 -23.29
C PRO A 114 0.87 -10.87 -21.95
N PHE A 115 1.31 -11.88 -21.19
CA PHE A 115 1.90 -11.65 -19.86
C PHE A 115 3.13 -10.73 -19.89
N SER A 116 3.98 -10.86 -20.91
CA SER A 116 5.13 -9.97 -21.12
C SER A 116 4.72 -8.51 -21.25
N ASP A 117 3.65 -8.23 -21.99
CA ASP A 117 3.18 -6.88 -22.23
C ASP A 117 2.54 -6.29 -20.97
N GLN A 118 1.79 -7.11 -20.22
CA GLN A 118 1.24 -6.71 -18.92
C GLN A 118 2.35 -6.28 -17.95
N LYS A 119 3.43 -7.08 -17.82
CA LYS A 119 4.59 -6.75 -16.99
C LYS A 119 5.26 -5.44 -17.42
N LYS A 120 5.54 -5.33 -18.72
CA LYS A 120 6.19 -4.14 -19.29
C LYS A 120 5.38 -2.88 -19.04
N ALA A 121 4.07 -2.94 -19.22
CA ALA A 121 3.19 -1.80 -18.97
C ALA A 121 3.16 -1.39 -17.50
N ILE A 122 3.30 -2.34 -16.56
CA ILE A 122 3.44 -2.04 -15.12
C ILE A 122 4.78 -1.34 -14.85
N PHE A 123 5.89 -1.79 -15.44
CA PHE A 123 7.19 -1.10 -15.32
C PHE A 123 7.12 0.34 -15.86
N GLU A 124 6.54 0.54 -17.04
CA GLU A 124 6.38 1.86 -17.66
C GLU A 124 5.50 2.80 -16.80
N LYS A 125 4.46 2.25 -16.15
CA LYS A 125 3.60 3.00 -15.22
C LYS A 125 4.33 3.37 -13.94
N LEU A 126 5.10 2.44 -13.37
CA LEU A 126 5.71 2.62 -12.05
C LEU A 126 7.03 3.39 -12.08
N GLY A 127 7.80 3.33 -13.17
CA GLY A 127 9.06 4.08 -13.29
C GLY A 127 8.94 5.55 -12.91
N PRO A 128 7.99 6.32 -13.48
CA PRO A 128 7.77 7.72 -13.12
C PRO A 128 7.33 7.94 -11.67
N ILE A 129 6.59 7.00 -11.07
CA ILE A 129 6.13 7.08 -9.68
C ILE A 129 7.32 6.85 -8.73
N ILE A 130 8.19 5.88 -9.05
CA ILE A 130 9.43 5.63 -8.31
C ILE A 130 10.40 6.82 -8.45
N ASP A 131 10.50 7.42 -9.64
CA ASP A 131 11.28 8.64 -9.87
C ASP A 131 10.77 9.81 -9.01
N ALA A 132 9.44 9.95 -8.83
CA ALA A 132 8.87 10.97 -7.95
C ALA A 132 9.15 10.71 -6.47
N ALA A 133 9.17 9.44 -6.04
CA ALA A 133 9.61 9.05 -4.70
C ALA A 133 11.10 9.38 -4.49
N GLY A 134 11.95 9.07 -5.47
CA GLY A 134 13.37 9.44 -5.47
C GLY A 134 13.58 10.95 -5.40
N ALA A 135 12.86 11.72 -6.21
CA ALA A 135 12.87 13.18 -6.18
C ALA A 135 12.41 13.76 -4.83
N SER A 136 11.54 13.05 -4.11
CA SER A 136 11.06 13.42 -2.77
C SER A 136 12.03 13.03 -1.64
N GLY A 137 13.17 12.42 -1.97
CA GLY A 137 14.18 11.98 -1.02
C GLY A 137 13.75 10.77 -0.19
N VAL A 138 12.88 9.92 -0.72
CA VAL A 138 12.47 8.68 -0.05
C VAL A 138 13.69 7.78 0.20
N ASN A 139 13.81 7.27 1.42
CA ASN A 139 14.88 6.36 1.83
C ASN A 139 14.45 4.90 1.76
N ILE A 140 13.18 4.61 2.07
CA ILE A 140 12.61 3.26 2.02
C ILE A 140 11.30 3.31 1.24
N LEU A 141 11.19 2.53 0.17
CA LEU A 141 10.02 2.48 -0.70
C LEU A 141 9.39 1.08 -0.64
N CYS A 142 8.07 1.02 -0.47
CA CYS A 142 7.32 -0.24 -0.53
C CYS A 142 6.29 -0.19 -1.64
N LEU A 143 6.31 -1.24 -2.47
CA LEU A 143 5.25 -1.50 -3.44
C LEU A 143 4.16 -2.38 -2.82
N GLN A 144 2.98 -2.39 -3.43
CA GLN A 144 1.87 -3.26 -3.01
C GLN A 144 2.15 -4.75 -3.22
N GLU A 145 1.27 -5.60 -2.68
CA GLU A 145 1.39 -7.04 -2.83
C GLU A 145 1.27 -7.47 -4.30
N ALA A 146 2.14 -8.40 -4.72
CA ALA A 146 2.13 -8.98 -6.07
C ALA A 146 2.03 -7.91 -7.17
N TRP A 147 2.73 -6.78 -7.01
CA TRP A 147 2.59 -5.57 -7.82
C TRP A 147 2.80 -5.77 -9.33
N MET A 148 3.48 -6.86 -9.72
CA MET A 148 3.81 -7.22 -11.10
C MET A 148 2.74 -7.97 -11.87
N MET A 149 1.61 -8.28 -11.23
CA MET A 149 0.56 -9.09 -11.85
C MET A 149 -0.83 -8.60 -11.47
N PRO A 150 -1.85 -8.90 -12.28
CA PRO A 150 -3.22 -8.87 -11.80
C PRO A 150 -3.36 -9.79 -10.59
N PHE A 151 -4.15 -9.39 -9.61
CA PHE A 151 -4.45 -10.24 -8.46
C PHE A 151 -5.44 -11.35 -8.87
N ALA A 152 -4.93 -12.32 -9.63
CA ALA A 152 -5.72 -13.34 -10.33
C ALA A 152 -5.94 -14.61 -9.50
N PHE A 153 -5.53 -14.63 -8.23
CA PHE A 153 -5.64 -15.82 -7.36
C PHE A 153 -7.10 -16.27 -7.15
N CYS A 154 -8.07 -15.36 -7.33
CA CYS A 154 -9.50 -15.68 -7.34
C CYS A 154 -9.92 -16.63 -8.47
N THR A 155 -9.21 -16.63 -9.60
CA THR A 155 -9.53 -17.48 -10.75
C THR A 155 -9.14 -18.94 -10.55
N ARG A 156 -8.14 -19.21 -9.70
CA ARG A 156 -7.55 -20.55 -9.45
C ARG A 156 -6.89 -21.19 -10.67
N GLU A 157 -6.77 -20.48 -11.78
CA GLU A 157 -6.11 -20.95 -13.01
C GLU A 157 -4.59 -20.93 -12.87
N LYS A 158 -3.92 -22.01 -13.31
CA LYS A 158 -2.46 -22.15 -13.18
C LYS A 158 -1.65 -21.36 -14.20
N ARG A 159 -2.28 -20.83 -15.27
CA ARG A 159 -1.61 -19.98 -16.26
C ARG A 159 -0.94 -18.75 -15.63
N TRP A 160 -1.54 -18.22 -14.56
CA TRP A 160 -1.01 -17.06 -13.84
C TRP A 160 0.34 -17.33 -13.16
N CYS A 161 0.73 -18.59 -12.99
CA CYS A 161 2.05 -18.98 -12.48
C CYS A 161 3.20 -18.58 -13.41
N GLU A 162 2.93 -18.18 -14.66
CA GLU A 162 3.94 -17.61 -15.58
C GLU A 162 4.46 -16.24 -15.13
N PHE A 163 3.72 -15.51 -14.28
CA PHE A 163 4.23 -14.31 -13.62
C PHE A 163 5.27 -14.62 -12.52
N ALA A 164 5.44 -15.88 -12.14
CA ALA A 164 6.36 -16.23 -11.06
C ALA A 164 7.82 -16.12 -11.50
N GLU A 165 8.62 -15.40 -10.72
CA GLU A 165 10.02 -15.14 -11.00
C GLU A 165 10.94 -15.63 -9.88
N PRO A 166 12.20 -16.01 -10.15
CA PRO A 166 13.18 -16.15 -9.08
C PRO A 166 13.37 -14.79 -8.39
N VAL A 167 13.85 -14.80 -7.14
CA VAL A 167 14.02 -13.55 -6.36
C VAL A 167 15.00 -12.54 -6.95
N ASN A 168 15.88 -12.97 -7.86
CA ASN A 168 16.79 -12.14 -8.65
C ASN A 168 16.32 -11.98 -10.12
N GLY A 169 15.02 -12.17 -10.36
CA GLY A 169 14.37 -12.02 -11.67
C GLY A 169 14.29 -10.59 -12.16
N GLU A 170 13.61 -10.42 -13.28
CA GLU A 170 13.48 -9.14 -14.02
C GLU A 170 12.89 -8.04 -13.14
N SER A 171 11.87 -8.34 -12.33
CA SER A 171 11.25 -7.35 -11.44
C SER A 171 12.18 -6.84 -10.36
N THR A 172 13.04 -7.72 -9.83
CA THR A 172 14.07 -7.30 -8.87
C THR A 172 15.13 -6.46 -9.56
N GLN A 173 15.61 -6.88 -10.73
CA GLN A 173 16.63 -6.15 -11.50
C GLN A 173 16.17 -4.74 -11.87
N PHE A 174 14.93 -4.61 -12.34
CA PHE A 174 14.30 -3.32 -12.60
C PHE A 174 14.36 -2.39 -11.38
N LEU A 175 14.02 -2.89 -10.19
CA LEU A 175 14.05 -2.10 -8.96
C LEU A 175 15.47 -1.87 -8.41
N GLN A 176 16.44 -2.75 -8.67
CA GLN A 176 17.84 -2.56 -8.27
C GLN A 176 18.44 -1.30 -8.89
N GLU A 177 18.06 -0.98 -10.13
CA GLU A 177 18.50 0.26 -10.80
C GLU A 177 18.01 1.51 -10.05
N PHE A 178 16.75 1.54 -9.63
CA PHE A 178 16.19 2.65 -8.85
C PHE A 178 16.79 2.73 -7.44
N ALA A 179 16.99 1.58 -6.79
CA ALA A 179 17.61 1.50 -5.47
C ALA A 179 19.01 2.14 -5.48
N LEU A 180 19.81 1.81 -6.50
CA LEU A 180 21.13 2.43 -6.73
C LEU A 180 21.03 3.92 -7.08
N LYS A 181 20.20 4.26 -8.06
CA LYS A 181 20.04 5.64 -8.58
C LYS A 181 19.68 6.63 -7.47
N TYR A 182 18.83 6.21 -6.54
CA TYR A 182 18.28 7.07 -5.50
C TYR A 182 18.83 6.82 -4.10
N ASN A 183 19.78 5.88 -3.96
CA ASN A 183 20.28 5.43 -2.66
C ASN A 183 19.10 5.09 -1.73
N MET A 184 18.28 4.13 -2.16
CA MET A 184 16.98 3.83 -1.57
C MET A 184 16.83 2.32 -1.32
N VAL A 185 16.31 1.94 -0.17
CA VAL A 185 15.87 0.56 0.08
C VAL A 185 14.50 0.35 -0.56
N ILE A 186 14.31 -0.74 -1.30
CA ILE A 186 13.04 -1.04 -1.98
C ILE A 186 12.51 -2.41 -1.54
N ILE A 187 11.24 -2.46 -1.17
CA ILE A 187 10.51 -3.66 -0.77
C ILE A 187 9.60 -4.07 -1.93
N SER A 188 9.86 -5.24 -2.51
CA SER A 188 9.17 -5.77 -3.69
C SER A 188 8.43 -7.06 -3.35
N SER A 189 7.09 -7.02 -3.30
CA SER A 189 6.28 -8.23 -3.12
C SER A 189 5.94 -8.88 -4.46
N ILE A 190 6.45 -10.09 -4.69
CA ILE A 190 6.33 -10.84 -5.95
C ILE A 190 5.78 -12.25 -5.71
N LEU A 191 5.28 -12.86 -6.79
CA LEU A 191 5.13 -14.31 -6.87
C LEU A 191 6.52 -14.90 -7.16
N GLU A 192 7.13 -15.53 -6.17
CA GLU A 192 8.44 -16.16 -6.30
C GLU A 192 8.31 -17.56 -6.88
N ARG A 193 9.19 -17.91 -7.82
CA ARG A 193 9.51 -19.29 -8.23
C ARG A 193 10.85 -19.70 -7.63
N ASP A 194 10.84 -20.65 -6.70
CA ASP A 194 12.05 -21.14 -6.03
C ASP A 194 12.75 -22.21 -6.88
N ILE A 195 13.60 -21.77 -7.80
CA ILE A 195 14.37 -22.65 -8.71
C ILE A 195 15.28 -23.64 -7.98
N ASN A 196 15.65 -23.36 -6.72
CA ASN A 196 16.50 -24.24 -5.93
C ASN A 196 15.72 -25.32 -5.18
N HIS A 197 14.40 -25.17 -5.05
CA HIS A 197 13.52 -26.08 -4.31
C HIS A 197 12.34 -26.53 -5.19
N GLY A 198 12.67 -27.14 -6.33
CA GLY A 198 11.69 -27.78 -7.21
C GLY A 198 10.69 -26.82 -7.87
N GLU A 199 11.10 -25.57 -8.10
CA GLU A 199 10.25 -24.50 -8.67
C GLU A 199 8.96 -24.22 -7.88
N THR A 200 8.99 -24.50 -6.57
CA THR A 200 7.86 -24.23 -5.68
C THR A 200 7.53 -22.73 -5.69
N LEU A 201 6.24 -22.40 -5.75
CA LEU A 201 5.80 -21.01 -5.77
C LEU A 201 5.57 -20.47 -4.36
N TRP A 202 5.86 -19.19 -4.17
CA TRP A 202 5.70 -18.48 -2.89
C TRP A 202 5.23 -17.04 -3.09
N ASN A 203 4.50 -16.49 -2.12
CA ASN A 203 4.30 -15.04 -2.04
C ASN A 203 5.42 -14.45 -1.18
N THR A 204 6.25 -13.61 -1.79
CA THR A 204 7.55 -13.24 -1.24
C THR A 204 7.80 -11.75 -1.34
N ALA A 205 8.16 -11.12 -0.22
CA ALA A 205 8.78 -9.81 -0.20
C ALA A 205 10.29 -9.93 -0.35
N VAL A 206 10.85 -9.38 -1.42
CA VAL A 206 12.29 -9.23 -1.65
C VAL A 206 12.71 -7.86 -1.15
N ILE A 207 13.77 -7.81 -0.34
CA ILE A 207 14.32 -6.57 0.22
C ILE A 207 15.58 -6.20 -0.56
N ILE A 208 15.50 -5.12 -1.31
CA ILE A 208 16.60 -4.59 -2.12
C ILE A 208 17.24 -3.43 -1.33
N GLY A 209 18.53 -3.54 -1.06
CA GLY A 209 19.30 -2.53 -0.36
C GLY A 209 19.60 -1.31 -1.22
N ASN A 210 20.00 -0.22 -0.57
CA ASN A 210 20.33 1.05 -1.21
C ASN A 210 21.58 0.99 -2.13
N HIS A 211 22.36 -0.08 -2.06
CA HIS A 211 23.44 -0.38 -3.02
C HIS A 211 23.00 -1.34 -4.13
N GLY A 212 21.69 -1.53 -4.31
CA GLY A 212 21.11 -2.46 -5.28
C GLY A 212 21.35 -3.94 -4.97
N ASN A 213 21.94 -4.31 -3.83
CA ASN A 213 22.09 -5.72 -3.46
C ASN A 213 20.79 -6.26 -2.85
N ILE A 214 20.49 -7.54 -3.03
CA ILE A 214 19.40 -8.19 -2.29
C ILE A 214 19.87 -8.38 -0.84
N ILE A 215 19.20 -7.74 0.12
CA ILE A 215 19.45 -7.88 1.56
C ILE A 215 18.86 -9.21 2.06
N GLY A 216 17.71 -9.61 1.52
CA GLY A 216 17.07 -10.87 1.86
C GLY A 216 15.66 -10.97 1.29
N LYS A 217 14.92 -11.98 1.78
CA LYS A 217 13.53 -12.23 1.41
C LYS A 217 12.71 -12.70 2.60
N HIS A 218 11.41 -12.44 2.56
CA HIS A 218 10.42 -12.95 3.52
C HIS A 218 9.21 -13.52 2.78
N ARG A 219 8.78 -14.73 3.14
CA ARG A 219 7.62 -15.41 2.57
C ARG A 219 6.40 -15.26 3.46
N LYS A 220 5.23 -15.04 2.85
CA LYS A 220 3.95 -14.80 3.53
C LYS A 220 3.63 -15.92 4.52
N ASN A 221 3.64 -15.59 5.83
CA ASN A 221 3.41 -16.57 6.90
C ASN A 221 1.98 -17.10 6.92
N HIS A 222 0.99 -16.23 6.69
CA HIS A 222 -0.43 -16.56 6.81
C HIS A 222 -1.11 -16.49 5.44
N ILE A 223 -1.58 -17.63 4.95
CA ILE A 223 -2.21 -17.74 3.63
C ILE A 223 -3.74 -17.74 3.79
N PRO A 224 -4.46 -16.81 3.14
CA PRO A 224 -5.92 -16.83 3.16
C PRO A 224 -6.45 -18.04 2.39
N ARG A 225 -7.56 -18.58 2.90
CA ARG A 225 -8.33 -19.67 2.29
C ARG A 225 -9.81 -19.31 2.14
N VAL A 226 -10.14 -18.03 2.23
CA VAL A 226 -11.50 -17.53 2.40
C VAL A 226 -11.98 -16.86 1.10
N GLY A 227 -13.14 -17.30 0.59
CA GLY A 227 -13.80 -16.70 -0.58
C GLY A 227 -12.92 -16.69 -1.83
N ASP A 228 -12.84 -15.52 -2.46
CA ASP A 228 -12.03 -15.27 -3.66
C ASP A 228 -10.53 -15.19 -3.36
N PHE A 229 -10.14 -15.07 -2.09
CA PHE A 229 -8.75 -15.15 -1.65
C PHE A 229 -8.34 -16.60 -1.37
N ASN A 230 -8.43 -17.46 -2.40
CA ASN A 230 -7.95 -18.85 -2.30
C ASN A 230 -6.50 -18.99 -2.78
N GLU A 231 -5.62 -18.21 -2.15
CA GLU A 231 -4.19 -18.19 -2.42
C GLU A 231 -3.51 -19.53 -2.17
N SER A 232 -4.06 -20.34 -1.25
CA SER A 232 -3.53 -21.68 -0.93
C SER A 232 -3.51 -22.65 -2.11
N THR A 233 -4.22 -22.33 -3.20
CA THR A 233 -4.13 -23.07 -4.46
C THR A 233 -2.76 -22.87 -5.13
N TYR A 234 -2.08 -21.75 -4.89
CA TYR A 234 -0.85 -21.35 -5.58
C TYR A 234 0.41 -21.58 -4.75
N TYR A 235 0.38 -21.30 -3.45
CA TYR A 235 1.54 -21.37 -2.56
C TYR A 235 1.16 -21.72 -1.13
N MET A 236 2.15 -22.18 -0.35
CA MET A 236 2.00 -22.63 1.03
C MET A 236 2.48 -21.57 2.04
N GLU A 237 2.19 -21.78 3.32
CA GLU A 237 2.67 -20.94 4.43
C GLU A 237 4.19 -20.78 4.41
N GLY A 238 4.65 -19.54 4.55
CA GLY A 238 6.06 -19.17 4.51
C GLY A 238 6.91 -19.91 5.53
N ASN A 239 8.13 -20.26 5.12
CA ASN A 239 9.13 -20.95 5.93
C ASN A 239 10.32 -20.07 6.36
N THR A 240 10.19 -18.75 6.22
CA THR A 240 11.26 -17.78 6.52
C THR A 240 11.18 -17.20 7.94
N GLY A 241 10.16 -17.56 8.73
CA GLY A 241 9.93 -16.99 10.06
C GLY A 241 9.53 -15.52 10.00
N HIS A 242 10.04 -14.72 10.94
CA HIS A 242 9.73 -13.29 11.08
C HIS A 242 11.00 -12.43 10.96
N PRO A 243 11.69 -12.44 9.81
CA PRO A 243 12.98 -11.77 9.67
C PRO A 243 12.81 -10.25 9.79
N VAL A 244 13.83 -9.64 10.40
CA VAL A 244 14.01 -8.18 10.45
C VAL A 244 15.28 -7.86 9.69
N PHE A 245 15.17 -6.91 8.77
CA PHE A 245 16.25 -6.52 7.88
C PHE A 245 16.84 -5.20 8.36
N GLU A 246 18.10 -5.25 8.78
CA GLU A 246 18.84 -4.06 9.13
C GLU A 246 19.31 -3.34 7.86
N THR A 247 18.94 -2.07 7.74
CA THR A 247 19.27 -1.23 6.59
C THR A 247 20.00 0.04 7.04
N ALA A 248 20.53 0.80 6.09
CA ALA A 248 21.10 2.12 6.36
C ALA A 248 20.09 3.11 6.99
N TYR A 249 18.78 2.82 6.88
CA TYR A 249 17.69 3.68 7.31
C TYR A 249 16.88 3.10 8.48
N GLY A 250 17.39 2.04 9.12
CA GLY A 250 16.74 1.38 10.24
C GLY A 250 16.31 -0.06 9.95
N LYS A 251 15.72 -0.69 10.96
CA LYS A 251 15.30 -2.09 10.94
C LYS A 251 13.88 -2.21 10.44
N ILE A 252 13.73 -2.85 9.28
CA ILE A 252 12.42 -3.02 8.64
C ILE A 252 11.98 -4.48 8.66
N ALA A 253 10.68 -4.68 8.68
CA ALA A 253 10.06 -5.99 8.46
C ALA A 253 8.89 -5.86 7.50
N VAL A 254 8.39 -6.99 7.01
CA VAL A 254 7.26 -7.03 6.07
C VAL A 254 6.25 -8.05 6.55
N ASN A 255 5.07 -7.59 6.96
CA ASN A 255 3.93 -8.43 7.23
C ASN A 255 3.06 -8.50 5.97
N ILE A 256 3.08 -9.58 5.21
CA ILE A 256 2.41 -9.61 3.90
C ILE A 256 0.91 -9.86 4.04
N CYS A 257 0.10 -8.91 3.58
CA CYS A 257 -1.34 -9.01 3.35
C CYS A 257 -2.13 -9.65 4.50
N TYR A 258 -2.58 -10.90 4.36
CA TYR A 258 -3.45 -11.61 5.31
C TYR A 258 -2.81 -11.79 6.70
N GLY A 259 -1.48 -11.66 6.80
CA GLY A 259 -0.81 -11.56 8.09
C GLY A 259 -1.24 -10.33 8.91
N ARG A 260 -1.93 -9.34 8.33
CA ARG A 260 -2.51 -8.19 9.07
C ARG A 260 -3.51 -8.62 10.14
N HIS A 261 -4.26 -9.70 9.89
CA HIS A 261 -5.29 -10.22 10.80
C HIS A 261 -4.71 -10.99 12.00
N HIS A 262 -3.39 -11.17 12.06
CA HIS A 262 -2.73 -12.01 13.05
C HIS A 262 -1.85 -11.16 13.97
N PRO A 263 -2.36 -10.70 15.13
CA PRO A 263 -1.59 -9.91 16.09
C PRO A 263 -0.25 -10.54 16.49
N LEU A 264 -0.20 -11.88 16.57
CA LEU A 264 1.04 -12.59 16.88
C LEU A 264 2.10 -12.48 15.76
N ASN A 265 1.69 -12.33 14.51
CA ASN A 265 2.60 -12.10 13.38
C ASN A 265 3.26 -10.71 13.50
N TRP A 266 2.47 -9.68 13.82
CA TRP A 266 2.98 -8.33 14.13
C TRP A 266 3.91 -8.34 15.34
N LEU A 267 3.47 -8.97 16.44
CA LEU A 267 4.25 -9.08 17.66
C LEU A 267 5.60 -9.74 17.43
N ALA A 268 5.65 -10.82 16.65
CA ALA A 268 6.90 -11.52 16.37
C ALA A 268 7.93 -10.64 15.64
N PHE A 269 7.51 -9.80 14.69
CA PHE A 269 8.40 -8.81 14.08
C PHE A 269 8.87 -7.75 15.09
N GLY A 270 7.97 -7.27 15.95
CA GLY A 270 8.30 -6.33 17.03
C GLY A 270 9.32 -6.91 18.02
N LEU A 271 9.13 -8.16 18.46
CA LEU A 271 10.07 -8.88 19.33
C LEU A 271 11.44 -9.09 18.69
N ASN A 272 11.49 -9.23 17.37
CA ASN A 272 12.74 -9.31 16.61
C ASN A 272 13.39 -7.94 16.35
N GLY A 273 12.80 -6.85 16.86
CA GLY A 273 13.37 -5.51 16.83
C GLY A 273 13.07 -4.71 15.56
N ALA A 274 11.97 -5.00 14.88
CA ALA A 274 11.50 -4.16 13.77
C ALA A 274 11.11 -2.76 14.27
N GLU A 275 11.58 -1.73 13.59
CA GLU A 275 11.24 -0.32 13.86
C GLU A 275 10.11 0.16 12.93
N ILE A 276 10.04 -0.40 11.72
CA ILE A 276 8.98 -0.16 10.73
C ILE A 276 8.54 -1.51 10.17
N VAL A 277 7.26 -1.82 10.25
CA VAL A 277 6.68 -3.02 9.62
C VAL A 277 5.79 -2.60 8.47
N PHE A 278 6.15 -2.99 7.25
CA PHE A 278 5.38 -2.74 6.05
C PHE A 278 4.30 -3.82 5.86
N ASN A 279 3.12 -3.44 5.37
CA ASN A 279 2.03 -4.37 5.08
C ASN A 279 1.54 -4.25 3.62
N PRO A 280 2.33 -4.71 2.64
CA PRO A 280 1.87 -4.79 1.26
C PRO A 280 0.68 -5.74 1.19
N SER A 281 -0.43 -5.26 0.64
CA SER A 281 -1.70 -6.00 0.58
C SER A 281 -2.42 -5.78 -0.73
N ALA A 282 -3.18 -6.78 -1.17
CA ALA A 282 -4.27 -6.64 -2.10
C ALA A 282 -5.54 -7.20 -1.45
N THR A 283 -6.56 -6.36 -1.26
CA THR A 283 -7.81 -6.76 -0.61
C THR A 283 -8.98 -6.04 -1.25
N VAL A 284 -10.16 -6.67 -1.27
CA VAL A 284 -11.39 -6.11 -1.85
C VAL A 284 -12.59 -6.49 -0.98
N GLY A 285 -13.66 -5.72 -1.12
CA GLY A 285 -14.98 -6.06 -0.60
C GLY A 285 -15.37 -5.39 0.71
N GLU A 286 -16.68 -5.31 0.91
CA GLU A 286 -17.36 -4.58 2.00
C GLU A 286 -16.98 -5.05 3.40
N LEU A 287 -16.57 -6.31 3.55
CA LEU A 287 -16.16 -6.85 4.85
C LEU A 287 -14.69 -6.53 5.17
N SER A 288 -13.85 -6.28 4.15
CA SER A 288 -12.43 -6.00 4.37
C SER A 288 -12.17 -4.52 4.67
N GLU A 289 -12.89 -3.61 4.04
CA GLU A 289 -12.66 -2.16 4.17
C GLU A 289 -12.81 -1.66 5.62
N PRO A 290 -13.83 -2.08 6.41
CA PRO A 290 -13.98 -1.64 7.80
C PRO A 290 -12.85 -2.10 8.73
N MET A 291 -12.16 -3.20 8.38
CA MET A 291 -11.04 -3.73 9.18
C MET A 291 -9.72 -3.00 8.88
N TRP A 292 -9.58 -2.42 7.68
CA TRP A 292 -8.36 -1.75 7.24
C TRP A 292 -7.87 -0.65 8.19
N PRO A 293 -8.70 0.31 8.63
CA PRO A 293 -8.28 1.34 9.56
C PRO A 293 -8.17 0.83 11.00
N ILE A 294 -8.34 -0.46 11.30
CA ILE A 294 -8.22 -0.99 12.67
C ILE A 294 -6.92 -1.80 12.79
N GLU A 295 -6.64 -2.67 11.82
CA GLU A 295 -5.56 -3.65 11.90
C GLU A 295 -4.18 -3.08 11.53
N VAL A 296 -4.16 -2.03 10.69
CA VAL A 296 -2.92 -1.49 10.08
C VAL A 296 -2.58 -0.10 10.65
N ILE A 297 -3.19 0.33 11.76
CA ILE A 297 -2.86 1.62 12.37
C ILE A 297 -1.41 1.61 12.88
N LEU A 298 -0.61 2.53 12.35
CA LEU A 298 0.60 3.05 12.99
C LEU A 298 0.20 3.74 14.29
N TYR A 299 0.36 3.07 15.44
CA TYR A 299 0.40 3.75 16.73
C TYR A 299 1.84 4.20 16.98
N PRO A 300 2.16 5.50 16.88
CA PRO A 300 3.40 6.04 17.41
C PRO A 300 3.27 6.15 18.94
N HIS A 301 3.15 5.02 19.62
CA HIS A 301 3.45 4.94 21.05
C HIS A 301 4.76 4.16 21.19
N PHE A 302 5.87 4.85 20.92
CA PHE A 302 7.14 4.46 21.53
C PHE A 302 7.12 4.96 22.98
N ILE A 303 7.48 4.04 23.88
CA ILE A 303 7.80 4.28 25.30
C ILE A 303 9.10 5.10 25.36
#